data_AF-A0A537RB64-F1
#
_entry.id   AF-A0A537RB64-F1
#
_cell.length_a   1.000
_cell.length_b   1.000
_cell.length_c   1.000
_cell.angle_alpha   90.00
_cell.angle_beta   90.00
_cell.angle_gamma   90.00
#
_symmetry.space_group_name_H-M   'P 1'
#
loop_
_entity.id
_entity.type
_entity.pdbx_description
1 polymer ?
#
loop_
_entity_poly.entity_id
_entity_poly.type
_entity_poly.pdbx_seq_one_letter_code
_entity_poly.pdbx_strand_id
1 'polypeptide(L)' 'MGIGRSAFYDTPNARARDLSIVAEMKTICDEFEAYGYRRVDAELRHRGIVVNAKKIRRLMHEHALNPKQRRR' A
#
# COMPACT_ATOMS: atom_id res chain seq x y z
N MET A 1 -15.22 20.18 -22.87
CA MET A 1 -14.10 19.56 -22.13
C MET A 1 -14.49 18.17 -21.65
N GLY A 2 -14.11 17.14 -22.40
CA GLY A 2 -14.44 15.74 -22.13
C GLY A 2 -13.33 15.04 -21.34
N ILE A 3 -13.21 15.33 -20.05
CA ILE A 3 -12.33 14.57 -19.16
C ILE A 3 -13.23 13.66 -18.33
N GLY A 4 -12.99 12.35 -18.39
CA GLY A 4 -13.72 11.38 -17.56
C GLY A 4 -13.52 11.69 -16.07
N ARG A 5 -14.58 11.53 -15.26
CA ARG A 5 -14.57 11.82 -13.80
C ARG A 5 -13.41 11.15 -13.04
N SER A 6 -12.92 10.01 -13.52
CA SER A 6 -11.78 9.30 -12.93
C SER A 6 -10.47 10.07 -13.07
N ALA A 7 -10.22 10.69 -14.23
CA ALA A 7 -9.04 11.49 -14.48
C ALA A 7 -9.03 12.81 -13.69
N PHE A 8 -10.19 13.29 -13.25
CA PHE A 8 -10.29 14.49 -12.41
C PHE A 8 -9.66 14.29 -11.01
N TYR A 9 -9.80 13.09 -10.43
CA TYR A 9 -9.22 12.77 -9.12
C TYR A 9 -7.82 12.14 -9.22
N ASP A 10 -7.40 11.78 -10.43
CA ASP A 10 -6.11 11.18 -10.72
C ASP A 10 -5.00 12.26 -10.73
N THR A 11 -4.69 12.77 -9.55
CA THR A 11 -3.65 13.78 -9.40
C THR A 11 -2.26 13.13 -9.38
N PRO A 12 -1.29 13.63 -10.16
CA PRO A 12 0.05 13.04 -10.24
C PRO A 12 0.76 12.97 -8.89
N ASN A 13 0.49 13.93 -8.00
CA ASN A 13 1.02 13.95 -6.63
C ASN A 13 0.49 12.81 -5.75
N ALA A 14 -0.74 12.35 -5.98
CA ALA A 14 -1.29 11.22 -5.24
C ALA A 14 -0.58 9.92 -5.64
N ARG A 15 -0.34 9.70 -6.95
CA ARG A 15 0.42 8.54 -7.43
C ARG A 15 1.85 8.50 -6.91
N ALA A 16 2.55 9.63 -6.91
CA ALA A 16 3.92 9.69 -6.38
C ALA A 16 3.99 9.32 -4.89
N ARG A 17 3.04 9.80 -4.09
CA ARG A 17 2.92 9.43 -2.67
C ARG A 17 2.61 7.95 -2.49
N ASP A 18 1.75 7.39 -3.33
CA ASP A 18 1.39 5.97 -3.28
C ASP A 18 2.60 5.08 -3.56
N LEU A 19 3.43 5.45 -4.54
CA LEU A 19 4.67 4.74 -4.85
C LEU A 19 5.68 4.77 -3.68
N SER A 20 5.81 5.90 -3.00
CA SER A 20 6.66 6.01 -1.80
C SER A 20 6.15 5.11 -0.66
N ILE A 21 4.83 5.08 -0.44
CA ILE A 21 4.22 4.18 0.57
C ILE A 21 4.45 2.72 0.18
N VAL A 22 4.29 2.37 -1.10
CA VAL A 22 4.52 1.01 -1.60
C VAL A 22 5.98 0.58 -1.43
N ALA A 23 6.94 1.48 -1.64
CA ALA A 23 8.36 1.21 -1.41
C ALA A 23 8.61 0.84 0.06
N GLU A 24 8.09 1.63 1.01
CA GLU A 24 8.19 1.31 2.44
C GLU A 24 7.51 -0.01 2.79
N MET A 25 6.32 -0.27 2.24
CA MET A 25 5.61 -1.53 2.44
C MET A 25 6.41 -2.74 1.92
N LYS A 26 7.12 -2.58 0.80
CA LYS A 26 8.01 -3.63 0.27
C LYS A 26 9.17 -3.90 1.20
N THR A 27 9.83 -2.86 1.72
CA THR A 27 10.92 -3.01 2.69
C THR A 27 10.45 -3.77 3.93
N ILE A 28 9.28 -3.42 4.47
CA ILE A 28 8.68 -4.15 5.62
C ILE A 28 8.36 -5.61 5.25
N CYS A 29 7.84 -5.85 4.05
CA CYS A 29 7.51 -7.21 3.60
C CYS A 29 8.75 -8.08 3.34
N ASP A 30 9.86 -7.47 2.92
CA ASP A 30 11.15 -8.14 2.71
C ASP A 30 11.78 -8.55 4.06
N GLU A 31 11.73 -7.65 5.06
CA GLU A 31 12.14 -7.94 6.43
C GLU A 31 11.23 -8.99 7.11
N PHE A 32 9.93 -8.97 6.81
CA PHE A 32 8.93 -9.82 7.45
C PHE A 32 7.97 -10.50 6.45
N GLU A 33 8.40 -11.62 5.86
CA GLU A 33 7.67 -12.38 4.83
C GLU A 33 6.21 -12.76 5.24
N ALA A 34 5.95 -12.97 6.53
CA ALA A 34 4.64 -13.37 7.05
C ALA A 34 3.71 -12.19 7.38
N TYR A 35 4.13 -10.94 7.18
CA TYR A 35 3.34 -9.78 7.58
C TYR A 35 2.21 -9.50 6.58
N GLY A 36 0.97 -9.57 7.07
CA GLY A 36 -0.20 -9.06 6.36
C GLY A 36 -0.45 -7.57 6.65
N TYR A 37 -1.43 -6.99 5.95
CA TYR A 37 -1.73 -5.56 5.99
C TYR A 37 -1.95 -4.96 7.38
N ARG A 38 -2.43 -5.75 8.36
CA ARG A 38 -2.63 -5.28 9.74
C ARG A 38 -1.30 -4.99 10.45
N ARG A 39 -0.28 -5.81 10.20
CA ARG A 39 1.06 -5.62 10.80
C ARG A 39 1.84 -4.56 10.04
N VAL A 40 1.72 -4.53 8.71
CA VAL A 40 2.30 -3.46 7.88
C VAL A 40 1.74 -2.08 8.27
N ASP A 41 0.42 -1.97 8.56
CA ASP A 41 -0.19 -0.72 9.05
C ASP A 41 0.38 -0.25 10.39
N ALA A 42 0.62 -1.19 11.32
CA ALA A 42 1.23 -0.86 12.61
C ALA A 42 2.67 -0.36 12.43
N GLU A 43 3.44 -1.02 11.56
CA GLU A 43 4.84 -0.67 11.32
C GLU A 43 4.98 0.67 10.58
N LEU A 44 4.12 0.93 9.59
CA LEU A 44 4.04 2.24 8.95
C LEU A 44 3.73 3.34 9.96
N ARG A 45 2.79 3.11 10.89
CA ARG A 45 2.51 4.07 11.98
C ARG A 45 3.70 4.26 12.91
N HIS A 46 4.45 3.21 13.24
CA HIS A 46 5.65 3.30 14.05
C HIS A 46 6.75 4.14 13.37
N ARG A 47 6.86 4.03 12.04
CA ARG A 47 7.72 4.87 11.19
C ARG A 47 7.18 6.30 10.96
N GLY A 48 6.04 6.66 11.57
CA GLY A 48 5.39 7.98 11.45
C GLY A 48 4.53 8.17 10.20
N ILE A 49 4.33 7.11 9.40
CA ILE A 49 3.55 7.12 8.17
C ILE A 49 2.12 6.70 8.48
N VAL A 50 1.22 7.68 8.63
CA VAL A 50 -0.20 7.41 8.89
C VAL A 50 -0.96 7.33 7.56
N VAL A 51 -1.28 6.10 7.15
CA VAL A 51 -2.06 5.81 5.94
C VAL A 51 -3.35 5.10 6.33
N ASN A 52 -4.42 5.32 5.57
CA ASN A 52 -5.68 4.61 5.79
C ASN A 52 -5.49 3.10 5.56
N ALA A 53 -5.92 2.27 6.50
CA ALA A 53 -5.83 0.81 6.41
C ALA A 53 -6.47 0.24 5.12
N LYS A 54 -7.55 0.86 4.59
CA LYS A 54 -8.14 0.48 3.30
C LYS A 54 -7.17 0.69 2.14
N LYS A 55 -6.40 1.77 2.18
CA LYS A 55 -5.40 2.10 1.16
C LYS A 55 -4.22 1.14 1.22
N ILE A 56 -3.75 0.80 2.42
CA ILE A 56 -2.70 -0.23 2.60
C ILE A 56 -3.16 -1.57 2.04
N ARG A 57 -4.38 -2.02 2.39
CA ARG A 57 -4.95 -3.28 1.88
C ARG A 57 -5.06 -3.28 0.35
N ARG A 58 -5.49 -2.16 -0.25
CA ARG A 58 -5.57 -2.00 -1.70
C ARG A 58 -4.17 -2.08 -2.34
N LEU A 59 -3.20 -1.33 -1.83
CA LEU A 59 -1.83 -1.29 -2.34
C LEU A 59 -1.12 -2.65 -2.20
N MET A 60 -1.31 -3.37 -1.09
CA MET A 60 -0.75 -4.73 -0.96
C MET A 60 -1.33 -5.69 -1.99
N HIS A 61 -2.63 -5.59 -2.27
CA HIS A 61 -3.28 -6.41 -3.29
C HIS A 61 -2.79 -6.07 -4.70
N GLU A 62 -2.72 -4.77 -5.05
CA GLU A 62 -2.24 -4.29 -6.35
C GLU A 62 -0.77 -4.66 -6.62
N HIS A 63 0.06 -4.69 -5.58
CA HIS A 63 1.49 -5.02 -5.70
C HIS A 63 1.84 -6.46 -5.31
N ALA A 64 0.83 -7.34 -5.15
CA ALA A 64 1.01 -8.74 -4.77
C ALA A 64 1.88 -8.96 -3.50
N LEU A 65 1.82 -8.01 -2.55
CA LEU A 65 2.57 -8.05 -1.29
C LEU A 65 1.86 -8.86 -0.20
N ASN A 66 0.71 -9.47 -0.52
CA ASN A 66 0.01 -10.29 0.45
C ASN A 66 0.79 -11.58 0.71
N PRO A 67 0.98 -11.96 1.98
CA PRO A 67 1.64 -13.21 2.32
C PRO A 67 0.89 -14.37 1.66
N LYS A 68 1.62 -15.22 0.93
CA LYS A 68 1.01 -16.36 0.23
C LYS A 68 0.32 -17.25 1.27
N GLN A 69 -0.98 -17.42 1.11
CA GLN A 69 -1.75 -18.31 1.95
C GLN A 69 -1.20 -19.73 1.75
N ARG A 70 -0.55 -20.30 2.78
CA ARG A 70 -0.10 -21.69 2.76
C ARG A 70 -1.33 -22.57 2.54
N ARG A 71 -1.45 -23.16 1.34
CA ARG A 71 -2.42 -24.22 1.07
C ARG A 71 -2.03 -25.40 1.98
N ARG A 72 -2.94 -25.76 2.87
CA ARG A 72 -2.81 -26.88 3.80
C ARG A 72 -3.43 -28.11 3.18
#